data_AF-A0AAN8FC89-F1
#
_entry.id   AF-A0AAN8FC89-F1
#
_cell.length_a   1.000
_cell.length_b   1.000
_cell.length_c   1.000
_cell.angle_alpha   90.00
_cell.angle_beta   90.00
_cell.angle_gamma   90.00
#
_symmetry.space_group_name_H-M   'P 1'
#
loop_
_entity.id
_entity.type
_entity.pdbx_description
1 polymer ?
#
loop_
_entity_poly.entity_id
_entity_poly.type
_entity_poly.pdbx_seq_one_letter_code
_entity_poly.pdbx_strand_id
1 'polypeptide(L)'
;MLFILCALLPCILADEFLLVTMDQGRSHTRSFQPFMRQLQEDNHTVSLYFNTYKPEIDFHMKEELIDLSEYGSSPFDGDEFGTIVWNVESSFIHLIIAFKEHCHSCGVVLERRRRDFDRLVHGKWSLIFADSLFSVCGYGIARLSGSHHVMIHSSNVEGPQAIAKGFH
;
A
#
# COMPACT_ATOMS: atom_id res chain seq x y z
N MET A 1 -37.44 -31.40 0.19
CA MET A 1 -36.35 -31.39 1.20
C MET A 1 -34.94 -31.26 0.59
N LEU A 2 -34.79 -30.73 -0.64
CA LEU A 2 -33.47 -30.52 -1.26
C LEU A 2 -33.01 -29.04 -1.24
N PHE A 3 -33.91 -28.09 -0.99
CA PHE A 3 -33.64 -26.65 -1.03
C PHE A 3 -32.91 -26.09 0.20
N ILE A 4 -32.87 -26.84 1.32
CA ILE A 4 -32.28 -26.35 2.57
C ILE A 4 -30.78 -26.67 2.66
N LEU A 5 -30.27 -27.64 1.88
CA LEU A 5 -28.85 -28.03 1.94
C LEU A 5 -27.90 -27.01 1.27
N CYS A 6 -28.37 -26.20 0.32
CA CYS A 6 -27.55 -25.15 -0.30
C CYS A 6 -27.31 -23.93 0.60
N ALA A 7 -28.09 -23.76 1.68
CA ALA A 7 -27.96 -22.61 2.58
C ALA A 7 -26.88 -22.80 3.67
N LEU A 8 -26.29 -24.00 3.77
CA LEU A 8 -25.33 -24.37 4.81
C LEU A 8 -23.93 -24.66 4.27
N LEU A 9 -23.73 -24.61 2.95
CA LEU A 9 -22.39 -24.45 2.40
C LEU A 9 -22.00 -22.99 2.68
N PRO A 10 -20.89 -22.72 3.39
CA PRO A 10 -20.31 -21.40 3.32
C PRO A 10 -19.98 -21.16 1.85
N CYS A 11 -20.84 -20.41 1.15
CA CYS A 11 -20.38 -19.66 0.00
C CYS A 11 -19.31 -18.74 0.57
N ILE A 12 -18.05 -19.18 0.53
CA ILE A 12 -16.92 -18.28 0.64
C ILE A 12 -17.04 -17.43 -0.62
N LEU A 13 -17.81 -16.35 -0.51
CA LEU A 13 -17.92 -15.36 -1.57
C LEU A 13 -16.51 -14.81 -1.73
N ALA A 14 -16.00 -14.88 -2.96
CA ALA A 14 -14.75 -14.23 -3.29
C ALA A 14 -14.91 -12.73 -2.97
N ASP A 15 -14.03 -12.22 -2.12
CA ASP A 15 -13.99 -10.81 -1.74
C ASP A 15 -12.89 -10.09 -2.52
N GLU A 16 -13.06 -8.78 -2.71
CA GLU A 16 -12.04 -7.90 -3.30
C GLU A 16 -11.38 -7.07 -2.20
N PHE A 17 -10.08 -7.31 -2.00
CA PHE A 17 -9.27 -6.60 -1.02
C PHE A 17 -8.31 -5.64 -1.71
N LEU A 18 -8.07 -4.50 -1.07
CA LEU A 18 -7.05 -3.55 -1.48
C LEU A 18 -5.96 -3.48 -0.42
N LEU A 19 -4.74 -3.87 -0.79
CA LEU A 19 -3.52 -3.60 -0.04
C LEU A 19 -2.97 -2.24 -0.48
N VAL A 20 -2.93 -1.26 0.42
CA VAL A 20 -2.27 0.02 0.19
C VAL A 20 -0.95 0.05 0.96
N THR A 21 0.16 0.29 0.24
CA THR A 21 1.49 0.39 0.82
C THR A 21 2.13 1.75 0.55
N MET A 22 3.25 2.03 1.22
CA MET A 22 4.03 3.23 0.97
C MET A 22 4.51 3.28 -0.48
N ASP A 23 4.67 4.49 -1.02
CA ASP A 23 5.17 4.68 -2.39
C ASP A 23 6.51 3.97 -2.58
N GLN A 24 6.57 3.08 -3.56
CA GLN A 24 7.75 2.25 -3.86
C GLN A 24 8.27 1.40 -2.68
N GLY A 25 7.41 1.08 -1.70
CA GLY A 25 7.74 0.26 -0.52
C GLY A 25 7.89 -1.22 -0.84
N ARG A 26 8.94 -1.59 -1.57
CA ARG A 26 9.14 -2.97 -2.06
C ARG A 26 9.28 -3.98 -0.95
N SER A 27 10.13 -3.71 0.04
CA SER A 27 10.31 -4.63 1.16
C SER A 27 9.06 -4.73 2.05
N HIS A 28 8.32 -3.64 2.22
CA HIS A 28 7.03 -3.66 2.93
C HIS A 28 6.00 -4.49 2.17
N THR A 29 5.84 -4.24 0.88
CA THR A 29 4.95 -5.02 0.02
C THR A 29 5.30 -6.51 0.05
N ARG A 30 6.60 -6.86 -0.03
CA ARG A 30 7.08 -8.25 0.10
C ARG A 30 6.78 -8.86 1.46
N SER A 31 6.84 -8.09 2.54
CA SER A 31 6.55 -8.59 3.89
C SER A 31 5.09 -8.97 4.07
N PHE A 32 4.16 -8.33 3.35
CA PHE A 32 2.73 -8.66 3.37
C PHE A 32 2.36 -9.78 2.41
N GLN A 33 3.22 -10.09 1.43
CA GLN A 33 2.94 -11.05 0.37
C GLN A 33 2.54 -12.46 0.87
N PRO A 34 3.13 -13.03 1.94
CA PRO A 34 2.68 -14.33 2.45
C PRO A 34 1.21 -14.31 2.90
N PHE A 35 0.79 -13.23 3.57
CA PHE A 35 -0.59 -13.07 4.01
C PHE A 35 -1.53 -12.82 2.82
N MET A 36 -1.14 -11.96 1.87
CA MET A 36 -1.94 -11.71 0.67
C MET A 36 -2.11 -12.98 -0.19
N ARG A 37 -1.06 -13.81 -0.29
CA ARG A 37 -1.12 -15.08 -1.00
C ARG A 37 -2.10 -16.04 -0.34
N GLN A 38 -2.12 -16.11 0.99
CA GLN A 38 -3.10 -16.93 1.70
C GLN A 38 -4.54 -16.51 1.35
N LEU A 39 -4.83 -15.20 1.29
CA LEU A 39 -6.14 -14.71 0.85
C LEU A 39 -6.47 -15.11 -0.59
N GLN A 40 -5.48 -15.06 -1.49
CA GLN A 40 -5.66 -15.52 -2.88
C GLN A 40 -5.92 -17.03 -2.97
N GLU A 41 -5.21 -17.85 -2.17
CA GLU A 41 -5.42 -19.30 -2.06
C GLU A 41 -6.81 -19.63 -1.50
N ASP A 42 -7.34 -18.78 -0.63
CA ASP A 42 -8.70 -18.84 -0.09
C ASP A 42 -9.76 -18.27 -1.06
N ASN A 43 -9.42 -18.08 -2.34
CA ASN A 43 -10.29 -17.62 -3.43
C ASN A 43 -10.75 -16.14 -3.33
N HIS A 44 -9.98 -15.29 -2.63
CA HIS A 44 -10.17 -13.84 -2.66
C HIS A 44 -9.29 -13.17 -3.73
N THR A 45 -9.68 -11.97 -4.18
CA THR A 45 -8.84 -11.13 -5.04
C THR A 45 -8.13 -10.08 -4.20
N VAL A 46 -6.82 -9.94 -4.38
CA VAL A 46 -6.02 -8.90 -3.74
C VAL A 46 -5.44 -7.98 -4.81
N SER A 47 -5.81 -6.70 -4.70
CA SER A 47 -5.21 -5.60 -5.46
C SER A 47 -4.14 -4.90 -4.62
N LEU A 48 -3.04 -4.51 -5.24
CA LEU A 48 -1.95 -3.75 -4.66
C LEU A 48 -1.96 -2.31 -5.19
N TYR A 49 -1.94 -1.34 -4.27
CA TYR A 49 -1.81 0.07 -4.56
C TYR A 49 -0.63 0.69 -3.83
N PHE A 50 0.16 1.45 -4.60
CA PHE A 50 1.05 2.51 -4.13
C PHE A 50 1.28 3.48 -5.30
N ASN A 51 1.84 4.67 -5.03
CA ASN A 51 2.31 5.53 -6.11
C ASN A 51 3.72 5.14 -6.53
N THR A 52 4.00 5.21 -7.83
CA THR A 52 5.30 4.81 -8.36
C THR A 52 5.89 5.84 -9.31
N TYR A 53 7.21 6.02 -9.23
CA TYR A 53 8.00 6.82 -10.16
C TYR A 53 8.81 5.95 -11.14
N LYS A 54 8.77 4.63 -10.95
CA LYS A 54 9.50 3.63 -11.75
C LYS A 54 8.62 2.38 -11.83
N PRO A 55 8.16 1.96 -13.02
CA PRO A 55 7.39 0.73 -13.18
C PRO A 55 8.08 -0.46 -12.48
N GLU A 56 7.30 -1.25 -11.76
CA GLU A 56 7.79 -2.15 -10.70
C GLU A 56 7.95 -3.62 -11.10
N ILE A 57 8.41 -4.39 -10.12
CA ILE A 57 8.55 -5.85 -10.11
C ILE A 57 7.16 -6.47 -9.93
N ASP A 58 6.87 -7.58 -10.60
CA ASP A 58 5.63 -8.35 -10.41
C ASP A 58 5.55 -8.92 -8.98
N PHE A 59 4.58 -8.45 -8.19
CA PHE A 59 4.30 -8.96 -6.84
C PHE A 59 3.28 -10.12 -6.82
N HIS A 60 2.83 -10.59 -7.98
CA HIS A 60 1.79 -11.59 -8.16
C HIS A 60 0.46 -11.19 -7.52
N MET A 61 0.17 -9.88 -7.53
CA MET A 61 -1.09 -9.28 -7.12
C MET A 61 -1.62 -8.43 -8.27
N LYS A 62 -2.93 -8.16 -8.28
CA LYS A 62 -3.50 -7.25 -9.27
C LYS A 62 -2.98 -5.83 -8.99
N GLU A 63 -2.36 -5.19 -9.96
CA GLU A 63 -1.75 -3.88 -9.78
C GLU A 63 -2.75 -2.74 -10.01
N GLU A 64 -2.85 -1.84 -9.05
CA GLU A 64 -3.67 -0.61 -9.09
C GLU A 64 -2.79 0.65 -8.99
N LEU A 65 -1.53 0.55 -9.42
CA LEU A 65 -0.50 1.57 -9.23
C LEU A 65 -0.84 2.89 -9.94
N ILE A 66 -0.52 4.01 -9.29
CA ILE A 66 -0.58 5.33 -9.94
C ILE A 66 0.84 5.75 -10.32
N ASP A 67 1.08 5.83 -11.63
CA ASP A 67 2.36 6.24 -12.20
C ASP A 67 2.54 7.76 -12.16
N LEU A 68 3.59 8.20 -11.46
CA LEU A 68 4.02 9.58 -11.27
C LEU A 68 5.34 9.90 -11.99
N SER A 69 5.87 8.98 -12.79
CA SER A 69 7.16 9.14 -13.50
C SER A 69 7.22 10.37 -14.41
N GLU A 70 6.08 10.85 -14.90
CA GLU A 70 6.01 12.07 -15.71
C GLU A 70 6.08 13.38 -14.90
N TYR A 71 5.94 13.31 -13.57
CA TYR A 71 5.89 14.48 -12.67
C TYR A 71 7.12 14.64 -11.78
N GLY A 72 8.07 13.71 -11.85
CA GLY A 72 9.30 13.78 -11.08
C GLY A 72 10.07 12.47 -11.04
N SER A 73 11.20 12.48 -10.34
CA SER A 73 11.92 11.27 -9.93
C SER A 73 11.45 10.82 -8.56
N SER A 74 11.68 9.55 -8.22
CA SER A 74 11.45 9.07 -6.86
C SER A 74 12.24 9.92 -5.87
N PRO A 75 11.61 10.48 -4.82
CA PRO A 75 12.33 11.22 -3.79
C PRO A 75 13.27 10.29 -2.98
N PHE A 76 13.11 8.96 -3.13
CA PHE A 76 13.89 7.94 -2.41
C PHE A 76 15.13 7.45 -3.17
N ASP A 77 15.28 7.82 -4.45
CA ASP A 77 16.40 7.38 -5.30
C ASP A 77 17.66 8.26 -5.17
N GLY A 78 17.60 9.34 -4.38
CA GLY A 78 18.72 10.29 -4.23
C GLY A 78 19.79 9.80 -3.25
N ASP A 79 21.07 10.02 -3.58
CA ASP A 79 22.22 9.73 -2.70
C ASP A 79 22.09 10.43 -1.32
N GLU A 80 21.44 11.59 -1.30
CA GLU A 80 21.16 12.34 -0.07
C GLU A 80 20.17 11.59 0.83
N PHE A 81 19.07 11.07 0.28
CA PHE A 81 18.10 10.26 1.02
C PHE A 81 18.76 8.97 1.55
N GLY A 82 19.53 8.28 0.70
CA GLY A 82 20.29 7.10 1.09
C GLY A 82 21.29 7.40 2.23
N THR A 83 22.02 8.51 2.13
CA THR A 83 22.98 8.92 3.18
C THR A 83 22.28 9.22 4.50
N ILE A 84 21.17 9.96 4.46
CA ILE A 84 20.38 10.33 5.63
C ILE A 84 19.79 9.09 6.30
N VAL A 85 19.25 8.17 5.52
CA VAL A 85 18.59 6.95 6.04
C VAL A 85 19.59 5.92 6.58
N TRP A 86 20.77 5.78 5.98
CA TRP A 86 21.71 4.70 6.31
C TRP A 86 22.88 5.09 7.22
N ASN A 87 23.38 6.32 7.09
CA ASN A 87 24.60 6.74 7.78
C ASN A 87 24.33 7.55 9.05
N VAL A 88 23.06 7.84 9.35
CA VAL A 88 22.64 8.57 10.55
C VAL A 88 21.89 7.61 11.47
N GLU A 89 22.15 7.68 12.78
CA GLU A 89 21.31 6.99 13.76
C GLU A 89 19.87 7.44 13.58
N SER A 90 19.04 6.47 13.22
CA SER A 90 17.69 6.77 12.79
C SER A 90 16.87 7.32 13.97
N SER A 91 16.18 8.43 13.72
CA SER A 91 15.55 9.29 14.72
C SER A 91 14.19 9.75 14.22
N PHE A 92 13.36 10.33 15.10
CA PHE A 92 12.05 10.85 14.73
C PHE A 92 12.06 11.82 13.54
N ILE A 93 13.14 12.59 13.35
CA ILE A 93 13.30 13.50 12.20
C ILE A 93 13.27 12.75 10.87
N HIS A 94 13.86 11.56 10.80
CA HIS A 94 13.89 10.75 9.58
C HIS A 94 12.48 10.27 9.19
N LEU A 95 11.64 9.97 10.19
CA LEU A 95 10.24 9.59 9.97
C LEU A 95 9.42 10.77 9.42
N ILE A 96 9.69 12.00 9.89
CA ILE A 96 9.05 13.21 9.36
C ILE A 96 9.41 13.42 7.89
N ILE A 97 10.69 13.25 7.53
CA ILE A 97 11.14 13.43 6.14
C ILE A 97 10.42 12.43 5.23
N ALA A 98 10.45 11.14 5.58
CA ALA A 98 9.73 10.13 4.82
C ALA A 98 8.23 10.45 4.67
N PHE A 99 7.56 10.77 5.78
CA PHE A 99 6.15 11.15 5.75
C PHE A 99 5.88 12.36 4.86
N LYS A 100 6.74 13.38 4.93
CA LYS A 100 6.63 14.59 4.10
C LYS A 100 6.76 14.28 2.61
N GLU A 101 7.70 13.42 2.22
CA GLU A 101 7.86 13.01 0.82
C GLU A 101 6.61 12.26 0.32
N HIS A 102 6.06 11.35 1.12
CA HIS A 102 4.81 10.67 0.77
C HIS A 102 3.59 11.62 0.74
N CYS A 103 3.55 12.66 1.59
CA CYS A 103 2.58 13.74 1.48
C CYS A 103 2.72 14.50 0.15
N HIS A 104 3.95 14.74 -0.30
CA HIS A 104 4.21 15.40 -1.57
C HIS A 104 3.74 14.55 -2.75
N SER A 105 4.12 13.27 -2.80
CA SER A 105 3.63 12.32 -3.82
C SER A 105 2.11 12.29 -3.87
N CYS A 106 1.46 12.23 -2.70
CA CYS A 106 0.01 12.24 -2.63
C CYS A 106 -0.61 13.57 -3.09
N GLY A 107 0.03 14.71 -2.82
CA GLY A 107 -0.35 16.00 -3.37
C GLY A 107 -0.36 15.99 -4.90
N VAL A 108 0.69 15.43 -5.51
CA VAL A 108 0.77 15.27 -6.98
C VAL A 108 -0.35 14.37 -7.50
N VAL A 109 -0.66 13.26 -6.82
CA VAL A 109 -1.79 12.39 -7.18
C VAL A 109 -3.10 13.17 -7.17
N LEU A 110 -3.38 13.93 -6.11
CA LEU A 110 -4.62 14.66 -5.96
C LEU A 110 -4.76 15.82 -6.96
N GLU A 111 -3.65 16.42 -7.40
CA GLU A 111 -3.65 17.51 -8.38
C GLU A 111 -3.68 17.00 -9.83
N ARG A 112 -2.89 15.96 -10.14
CA ARG A 112 -2.59 15.54 -11.53
C ARG A 112 -3.22 14.22 -11.91
N ARG A 113 -3.42 13.30 -10.96
CA ARG A 113 -3.97 11.95 -11.17
C ARG A 113 -5.26 11.72 -10.38
N ARG A 114 -6.05 12.80 -10.18
CA ARG A 114 -7.26 12.78 -9.36
C ARG A 114 -8.28 11.72 -9.78
N ARG A 115 -8.43 11.50 -11.09
CA ARG A 115 -9.35 10.47 -11.62
C ARG A 115 -8.94 9.05 -11.20
N ASP A 116 -7.63 8.77 -11.18
CA ASP A 116 -7.12 7.47 -10.76
C ASP A 116 -7.33 7.26 -9.25
N PHE A 117 -7.10 8.32 -8.46
CA PHE A 117 -7.40 8.34 -7.03
C PHE A 117 -8.90 8.11 -6.77
N ASP A 118 -9.78 8.85 -7.44
CA ASP A 118 -11.23 8.72 -7.26
C ASP A 118 -11.71 7.32 -7.69
N ARG A 119 -11.11 6.70 -8.71
CA ARG A 119 -11.40 5.32 -9.10
C ARG A 119 -11.11 4.33 -7.97
N LEU A 120 -10.00 4.52 -7.25
CA LEU A 120 -9.66 3.70 -6.08
C LEU A 120 -10.59 3.98 -4.90
N VAL A 121 -10.94 5.24 -4.63
CA VAL A 121 -11.91 5.61 -3.58
C VAL A 121 -13.27 4.94 -3.80
N HIS A 122 -13.77 4.93 -5.04
CA HIS A 122 -15.09 4.36 -5.36
C HIS A 122 -15.04 2.86 -5.72
N GLY A 123 -13.90 2.20 -5.53
CA GLY A 123 -13.77 0.75 -5.71
C GLY A 123 -14.63 -0.02 -4.69
N LYS A 124 -15.14 -1.18 -5.09
CA LYS A 124 -16.01 -2.03 -4.25
C LYS A 124 -15.19 -2.93 -3.33
N TRP A 125 -14.31 -2.35 -2.53
CA TRP A 125 -13.43 -3.10 -1.64
C TRP A 125 -14.20 -3.62 -0.43
N SER A 126 -14.14 -4.93 -0.20
CA SER A 126 -14.69 -5.58 1.00
C SER A 126 -13.88 -5.18 2.25
N LEU A 127 -12.56 -5.07 2.11
CA LEU A 127 -11.63 -4.64 3.16
C LEU A 127 -10.39 -3.98 2.54
N ILE A 128 -9.91 -2.93 3.19
CA ILE A 128 -8.66 -2.25 2.83
C ILE A 128 -7.62 -2.52 3.90
N PHE A 129 -6.49 -3.11 3.51
CA PHE A 129 -5.32 -3.27 4.34
C PHE A 129 -4.39 -2.08 4.10
N ALA A 130 -4.22 -1.23 5.12
CA ALA A 130 -3.35 -0.07 5.01
C ALA A 130 -2.04 -0.28 5.78
N ASP A 131 -0.93 -0.23 5.07
CA ASP A 131 0.39 -0.21 5.70
C ASP A 131 0.49 1.04 6.59
N SER A 132 0.77 0.80 7.87
CA SER A 132 0.96 1.82 8.89
C SER A 132 2.07 2.81 8.56
N LEU A 133 2.99 2.43 7.68
CA LEU A 133 4.13 3.21 7.34
C LEU A 133 3.86 4.06 6.11
N PHE A 134 3.65 5.37 6.31
CA PHE A 134 3.67 6.42 5.29
C PHE A 134 2.83 6.19 4.00
N SER A 135 1.77 5.39 4.04
CA SER A 135 0.85 5.16 2.92
C SER A 135 -0.14 6.32 2.76
N VAL A 136 0.36 7.56 2.66
CA VAL A 136 -0.44 8.79 2.85
C VAL A 136 -1.70 8.84 1.97
N CYS A 137 -1.57 8.58 0.67
CA CYS A 137 -2.72 8.51 -0.22
C CYS A 137 -3.61 7.30 0.05
N GLY A 138 -3.01 6.17 0.46
CA GLY A 138 -3.73 4.98 0.93
C GLY A 138 -4.64 5.28 2.12
N TYR A 139 -4.21 6.11 3.08
CA TYR A 139 -5.04 6.55 4.21
C TYR A 139 -6.26 7.35 3.73
N GLY A 140 -6.06 8.24 2.74
CA GLY A 140 -7.13 8.97 2.10
C GLY A 140 -8.14 8.05 1.42
N ILE A 141 -7.66 7.08 0.63
CA ILE A 141 -8.48 6.06 -0.04
C ILE A 141 -9.30 5.28 0.99
N ALA A 142 -8.65 4.74 2.02
CA ALA A 142 -9.29 3.95 3.06
C ALA A 142 -10.37 4.75 3.81
N ARG A 143 -10.13 6.03 4.07
CA ARG A 143 -11.08 6.89 4.78
C ARG A 143 -12.27 7.29 3.92
N LEU A 144 -12.05 7.54 2.63
CA LEU A 144 -13.06 8.07 1.71
C LEU A 144 -13.89 6.99 1.03
N SER A 145 -13.39 5.75 0.89
CA SER A 145 -14.15 4.67 0.26
C SER A 145 -15.37 4.23 1.06
N GLY A 146 -15.35 4.44 2.39
CA GLY A 146 -16.37 3.94 3.31
C GLY A 146 -16.26 2.42 3.56
N SER A 147 -15.29 1.73 2.97
CA SER A 147 -15.00 0.31 3.24
C SER A 147 -14.47 0.14 4.67
N HIS A 148 -14.59 -1.09 5.18
CA HIS A 148 -13.81 -1.48 6.34
C HIS A 148 -12.32 -1.34 6.01
N HIS A 149 -11.53 -0.88 6.97
CA HIS A 149 -10.08 -0.84 6.83
C HIS A 149 -9.41 -1.29 8.12
N VAL A 150 -8.24 -1.90 7.96
CA VAL A 150 -7.36 -2.30 9.05
C VAL A 150 -5.96 -1.79 8.74
N MET A 151 -5.29 -1.28 9.77
CA MET A 151 -3.87 -0.97 9.64
C MET A 151 -3.06 -2.24 9.86
N ILE A 152 -2.06 -2.45 9.01
CA ILE A 152 -1.13 -3.58 9.09
C ILE A 152 0.31 -3.07 9.16
N HIS A 153 1.17 -3.81 9.85
CA HIS A 153 2.55 -3.44 10.10
C HIS A 153 3.47 -4.57 9.61
N SER A 154 4.56 -4.22 8.92
CA SER A 154 5.53 -5.19 8.38
C SER A 154 6.50 -5.76 9.43
N SER A 155 6.58 -5.15 10.62
CA SER A 155 7.54 -5.55 11.65
C SER A 155 7.00 -5.34 13.07
N ASN A 156 7.53 -6.12 14.02
CA ASN A 156 7.24 -6.00 15.46
C ASN A 156 7.90 -4.77 16.10
N VAL A 157 8.71 -4.02 15.35
CA VAL A 157 9.55 -2.94 15.87
C VAL A 157 9.59 -1.86 14.80
N GLU A 158 8.72 -0.85 14.92
CA GLU A 158 8.86 0.45 14.22
C GLU A 158 10.05 1.25 14.80
N GLY A 159 11.17 0.56 15.02
CA GLY A 159 12.45 1.17 15.26
C GLY A 159 12.87 1.89 13.98
N PRO A 160 13.40 3.11 14.06
CA PRO A 160 13.72 3.90 12.87
C PRO A 160 14.68 3.18 11.88
N GLN A 161 15.46 2.19 12.33
CA GLN A 161 16.33 1.33 11.50
C GLN A 161 15.58 0.21 10.75
N ALA A 162 14.48 -0.30 11.29
CA ALA A 162 13.65 -1.30 10.61
C ALA A 162 12.83 -0.65 9.49
N ILE A 163 12.41 0.59 9.71
CA ILE A 163 11.69 1.44 8.75
C ILE A 163 12.59 1.82 7.56
N ALA A 164 13.87 2.10 7.80
CA ALA A 164 14.86 2.39 6.76
C ALA A 164 15.02 1.26 5.71
N LYS A 165 14.87 0.00 6.13
CA LYS A 165 14.86 -1.16 5.22
C LYS A 165 13.61 -1.22 4.32
N GLY A 166 12.58 -0.42 4.64
CA GLY A 166 11.32 -0.28 3.91
C GLY A 166 11.43 0.23 2.48
N PHE A 167 12.48 1.02 2.21
CA PHE A 167 12.66 1.78 0.98
C PHE A 167 13.47 1.07 -0.12
N HIS A 168 13.79 -0.23 0.04
CA HIS A 168 14.59 -1.02 -0.91
C HIS A 168 13.89 -2.30 -1.37
#